data_AF-E6WY07-F1
#
_entry.id   AF-E6WY07-F1
#
_cell.length_a   1.000
_cell.length_b   1.000
_cell.length_c   1.000
_cell.angle_alpha   90.00
_cell.angle_beta   90.00
_cell.angle_gamma   90.00
#
_symmetry.space_group_name_H-M   'P 1'
#
loop_
_entity.id
_entity.type
_entity.pdbx_description
1 polymer ?
#
loop_
_entity_poly.entity_id
_entity_poly.type
_entity_poly.pdbx_seq_one_letter_code
_entity_poly.pdbx_strand_id
1 'polypeptide(L)'
;MRFSLFLSVVIFIQSLYGFNFHSGCKSGNLGLLSQTICSDRELSTLWSSIQDLLFVAKSRTSDSEKIIWNQEAWLRRLREDCGYGGRFCLREHLKSRIVELRQRIDRPKRITPATQRMHHSAYSPTSENHFPYQVKTHYPIRVKKDALSQSPLPRFELIRRLKNMEYTIEGKRYRLYNGRYHNSAEYAYVDFGRLLTSGDMDGDGDTDYVVTVYFNGGGSGIFPYLFVVFQDKGTFFSSLPASLPDRSKIDSATIRDSKIVLSLIEPGPNDPGCCPSLHRTRIYRVIGQELSLIY
;
A
#
# COMPACT_ATOMS: atom_id res chain seq x y z
N MET A 1 -1.52 53.67 -16.34
CA MET A 1 -1.72 52.50 -17.21
C MET A 1 -0.55 51.53 -17.10
N ARG A 2 -0.51 50.67 -16.07
CA ARG A 2 0.39 49.50 -16.01
C ARG A 2 -0.27 48.43 -15.12
N PHE A 3 -1.28 47.79 -15.68
CA PHE A 3 -2.00 46.63 -15.11
C PHE A 3 -2.37 45.72 -16.28
N SER A 4 -1.39 45.13 -16.98
CA SER A 4 -1.71 44.19 -18.07
C SER A 4 -0.59 43.23 -18.47
N LEU A 5 0.26 42.83 -17.51
CA LEU A 5 1.28 41.79 -17.78
C LEU A 5 1.30 40.64 -16.77
N PHE A 6 0.49 40.69 -15.71
CA PHE A 6 0.35 39.58 -14.75
C PHE A 6 -0.81 38.62 -15.06
N LEU A 7 -1.72 38.96 -15.97
CA LEU A 7 -2.89 38.12 -16.26
C LEU A 7 -2.62 36.99 -17.26
N SER A 8 -1.58 37.10 -18.10
CA SER A 8 -1.33 36.12 -19.17
C SER A 8 -0.59 34.86 -18.71
N VAL A 9 0.08 34.89 -17.54
CA VAL A 9 0.78 33.70 -16.99
C VAL A 9 -0.12 32.88 -16.07
N VAL A 10 -1.18 33.48 -15.51
CA VAL A 10 -2.15 32.75 -14.65
C VAL A 10 -3.15 31.95 -15.50
N ILE A 11 -3.45 32.39 -16.72
CA ILE A 11 -4.40 31.69 -17.60
C ILE A 11 -3.79 30.42 -18.24
N PHE A 12 -2.46 30.33 -18.38
CA PHE A 12 -1.83 29.11 -18.90
C PHE A 12 -1.66 28.00 -17.85
N ILE A 13 -1.72 28.35 -16.56
CA ILE A 13 -1.65 27.37 -15.46
C ILE A 13 -3.05 26.82 -15.11
N GLN A 14 -4.14 27.48 -15.49
CA GLN A 14 -5.50 26.96 -15.21
C GLN A 14 -5.98 25.82 -16.13
N SER A 15 -5.26 25.51 -17.22
CA SER A 15 -5.63 24.40 -18.13
C SER A 15 -5.10 23.03 -17.69
N LEU A 16 -4.10 22.98 -16.80
CA LEU A 16 -3.49 21.71 -16.34
C LEU A 16 -3.99 21.23 -14.96
N TYR A 17 -4.76 22.04 -14.23
CA TYR A 17 -5.15 21.75 -12.84
C TYR A 17 -6.67 21.66 -12.62
N GLY A 18 -7.35 21.02 -13.57
CA GLY A 18 -8.80 20.78 -13.54
C GLY A 18 -9.19 19.31 -13.64
N PHE A 19 -8.47 18.37 -13.01
CA PHE A 19 -8.91 16.97 -12.98
C PHE A 19 -10.05 16.76 -11.98
N ASN A 20 -11.25 17.21 -12.37
CA ASN A 20 -12.49 16.59 -11.92
C ASN A 20 -12.59 15.23 -12.62
N PHE A 21 -12.07 14.16 -12.00
CA PHE A 21 -11.99 12.87 -12.67
C PHE A 21 -13.35 12.20 -12.93
N HIS A 22 -14.44 12.73 -12.35
CA HIS A 22 -15.81 12.33 -12.71
C HIS A 22 -16.14 12.67 -14.19
N SER A 23 -15.47 13.67 -14.79
CA SER A 23 -15.49 13.92 -16.24
C SER A 23 -14.37 13.19 -17.01
N GLY A 24 -13.40 12.60 -16.30
CA GLY A 24 -12.25 11.89 -16.87
C GLY A 24 -12.64 10.65 -17.66
N CYS A 25 -13.56 9.82 -17.15
CA CYS A 25 -14.03 8.63 -17.87
C CYS A 25 -14.88 8.94 -19.13
N LYS A 26 -15.21 10.22 -19.38
CA LYS A 26 -15.96 10.67 -20.56
C LYS A 26 -15.07 11.23 -21.67
N SER A 27 -13.76 11.43 -21.47
CA SER A 27 -12.87 11.95 -22.51
C SER A 27 -12.21 10.80 -23.29
N GLY A 28 -12.20 10.89 -24.63
CA GLY A 28 -11.74 9.84 -25.53
C GLY A 28 -10.23 9.62 -25.57
N ASN A 29 -9.44 10.33 -24.76
CA ASN A 29 -7.98 10.25 -24.80
C ASN A 29 -7.39 10.08 -23.39
N LEU A 30 -7.74 8.95 -22.77
CA LEU A 30 -7.24 8.56 -21.46
C LEU A 30 -5.94 7.76 -21.57
N GLY A 31 -4.97 8.01 -20.68
CA GLY A 31 -3.83 7.11 -20.51
C GLY A 31 -4.26 5.73 -20.00
N LEU A 32 -3.43 4.70 -20.22
CA LEU A 32 -3.76 3.28 -20.00
C LEU A 32 -4.27 2.96 -18.57
N LEU A 33 -3.68 3.59 -17.54
CA LEU A 33 -4.15 3.45 -16.16
C LEU A 33 -5.59 3.97 -16.00
N SER A 34 -5.86 5.16 -16.54
CA SER A 34 -7.19 5.78 -16.48
C SER A 34 -8.22 4.97 -17.26
N GLN A 35 -7.85 4.42 -18.42
CA GLN A 35 -8.70 3.50 -19.17
C GLN A 35 -9.05 2.25 -18.34
N THR A 36 -8.06 1.68 -17.65
CA THR A 36 -8.26 0.48 -16.81
C THR A 36 -9.20 0.78 -15.63
N ILE A 37 -9.04 1.92 -14.96
CA ILE A 37 -9.91 2.33 -13.86
C ILE A 37 -11.33 2.61 -14.37
N CYS A 38 -11.47 3.28 -15.52
CA CYS A 38 -12.76 3.67 -16.06
C CYS A 38 -13.55 2.51 -16.70
N SER A 39 -12.86 1.50 -17.24
CA SER A 39 -13.48 0.32 -17.84
C SER A 39 -13.94 -0.73 -16.82
N ASP A 40 -13.45 -0.66 -15.58
CA ASP A 40 -13.85 -1.56 -14.50
C ASP A 40 -14.82 -0.87 -13.51
N ARG A 41 -15.99 -1.47 -13.31
CA ARG A 41 -17.05 -0.92 -12.45
C ARG A 41 -16.60 -0.77 -10.99
N GLU A 42 -15.85 -1.73 -10.47
CA GLU A 42 -15.39 -1.72 -9.07
C GLU A 42 -14.31 -0.65 -8.88
N LEU A 43 -13.32 -0.60 -9.78
CA LEU A 43 -12.26 0.42 -9.73
C LEU A 43 -12.82 1.83 -9.90
N SER A 44 -13.75 2.03 -10.82
CA SER A 44 -14.42 3.32 -11.04
C SER A 44 -15.19 3.78 -9.78
N THR A 45 -15.88 2.86 -9.10
CA THR A 45 -16.60 3.17 -7.85
C THR A 45 -15.65 3.56 -6.72
N LEU A 46 -14.56 2.80 -6.54
CA LEU A 46 -13.54 3.13 -5.53
C LEU A 46 -12.87 4.46 -5.84
N TRP A 47 -12.58 4.71 -7.12
CA TRP A 47 -12.02 5.97 -7.55
C TRP A 47 -12.96 7.17 -7.29
N SER A 48 -14.26 7.03 -7.57
CA SER A 48 -15.26 8.05 -7.22
C SER A 48 -15.23 8.35 -5.72
N SER A 49 -15.19 7.31 -4.89
CA SER A 49 -15.13 7.48 -3.43
C SER A 49 -13.91 8.28 -2.98
N ILE A 50 -12.76 8.13 -3.66
CA ILE A 50 -11.56 8.94 -3.39
C ILE A 50 -11.81 10.40 -3.75
N GLN A 51 -12.46 10.69 -4.87
CA GLN A 51 -12.76 12.08 -5.28
C GLN A 51 -13.66 12.78 -4.27
N ASP A 52 -14.71 12.10 -3.80
CA ASP A 52 -15.62 12.62 -2.78
C ASP A 52 -14.87 12.94 -1.47
N LEU A 53 -14.00 12.02 -1.04
CA LEU A 53 -13.18 12.23 0.15
C LEU A 53 -12.16 13.36 -0.03
N LEU A 54 -11.55 13.50 -1.20
CA LEU A 54 -10.65 14.62 -1.49
C LEU A 54 -11.38 15.96 -1.47
N PHE A 55 -12.62 16.02 -1.98
CA PHE A 55 -13.45 17.21 -1.90
C PHE A 55 -13.71 17.61 -0.44
N VAL A 56 -14.11 16.65 0.41
CA VAL A 56 -14.29 16.88 1.85
C VAL A 56 -12.99 17.27 2.54
N ALA A 57 -11.87 16.62 2.21
CA ALA A 57 -10.57 16.94 2.80
C ALA A 57 -10.12 18.36 2.46
N LYS A 58 -10.32 18.80 1.20
CA LYS A 58 -10.02 20.16 0.73
C LYS A 58 -10.86 21.21 1.46
N SER A 59 -12.16 20.97 1.67
CA SER A 59 -13.02 21.93 2.38
C SER A 59 -12.69 22.05 3.88
N ARG A 60 -11.99 21.06 4.45
CA ARG A 60 -11.59 21.04 5.86
C ARG A 60 -10.22 21.65 6.14
N THR A 61 -9.44 22.08 5.16
CA THR A 61 -8.10 22.64 5.37
C THR A 61 -7.93 23.99 4.67
N SER A 62 -7.12 24.88 5.25
CA SER A 62 -6.65 26.09 4.55
C SER A 62 -5.53 25.77 3.56
N ASP A 63 -4.85 24.63 3.74
CA ASP A 63 -3.75 24.16 2.90
C ASP A 63 -4.26 23.10 1.91
N SER A 64 -5.11 23.52 0.98
CA SER A 64 -5.71 22.67 -0.04
C SER A 64 -4.67 22.24 -1.10
N GLU A 65 -3.65 23.05 -1.32
CA GLU A 65 -2.51 22.75 -2.20
C GLU A 65 -1.74 21.51 -1.74
N LYS A 66 -1.48 21.38 -0.44
CA LYS A 66 -0.86 20.16 0.10
C LYS A 66 -1.71 18.91 -0.10
N ILE A 67 -3.04 19.02 -0.08
CA ILE A 67 -3.92 17.88 -0.40
C ILE A 67 -3.78 17.48 -1.87
N ILE A 68 -3.72 18.46 -2.78
CA ILE A 68 -3.52 18.24 -4.21
C ILE A 68 -2.16 17.58 -4.46
N TRP A 69 -1.08 18.16 -3.92
CA TRP A 69 0.27 17.63 -4.09
C TRP A 69 0.41 16.20 -3.55
N ASN A 70 -0.16 15.91 -2.37
CA ASN A 70 -0.18 14.56 -1.82
C ASN A 70 -0.95 13.58 -2.70
N GLN A 71 -2.05 14.04 -3.33
CA GLN A 71 -2.82 13.22 -4.25
C GLN A 71 -2.04 12.92 -5.53
N GLU A 72 -1.37 13.91 -6.12
CA GLU A 72 -0.54 13.72 -7.31
C GLU A 72 0.66 12.80 -7.04
N ALA A 73 1.33 12.98 -5.91
CA ALA A 73 2.41 12.10 -5.48
C ALA A 73 1.93 10.66 -5.27
N TRP A 74 0.72 10.48 -4.73
CA TRP A 74 0.10 9.15 -4.63
C TRP A 74 -0.22 8.56 -6.01
N LEU A 75 -0.70 9.36 -6.97
CA LEU A 75 -0.98 8.89 -8.34
C LEU A 75 0.27 8.50 -9.11
N ARG A 76 1.38 9.22 -8.93
CA ARG A 76 2.68 8.83 -9.51
C ARG A 76 3.12 7.47 -8.98
N ARG A 77 3.09 7.28 -7.65
CA ARG A 77 3.38 5.98 -7.03
C ARG A 77 2.42 4.88 -7.48
N LEU A 78 1.13 5.16 -7.61
CA LEU A 78 0.17 4.18 -8.11
C LEU A 78 0.55 3.67 -9.51
N ARG A 79 1.03 4.55 -10.40
CA ARG A 79 1.51 4.17 -11.74
C ARG A 79 2.80 3.36 -11.67
N GLU A 80 3.71 3.71 -10.77
CA GLU A 80 4.99 3.01 -10.59
C GLU A 80 4.83 1.63 -9.95
N ASP A 81 4.00 1.55 -8.90
CA ASP A 81 3.72 0.36 -8.09
C ASP A 81 2.90 -0.65 -8.89
N CYS A 82 1.85 -0.19 -9.56
CA CYS A 82 1.01 -1.08 -10.33
C CYS A 82 1.53 -1.29 -11.75
N GLY A 83 2.20 -0.34 -12.42
CA GLY A 83 2.64 -0.52 -13.82
C GLY A 83 1.46 -0.92 -14.74
N TYR A 84 1.61 -2.03 -15.47
CA TYR A 84 0.52 -2.73 -16.21
C TYR A 84 -0.32 -3.68 -15.33
N GLY A 85 -0.01 -3.75 -14.04
CA GLY A 85 -0.57 -4.64 -13.03
C GLY A 85 -2.08 -4.62 -13.02
N GLY A 86 -2.63 -5.79 -13.31
CA GLY A 86 -4.06 -6.01 -13.47
C GLY A 86 -4.87 -5.59 -12.25
N ARG A 87 -6.15 -5.32 -12.50
CA ARG A 87 -7.25 -4.91 -11.62
C ARG A 87 -7.07 -5.08 -10.11
N PHE A 88 -6.52 -6.21 -9.65
CA PHE A 88 -6.22 -6.47 -8.25
C PHE A 88 -5.30 -5.41 -7.61
N CYS A 89 -4.17 -5.05 -8.24
CA CYS A 89 -3.24 -4.05 -7.68
C CYS A 89 -3.94 -2.71 -7.48
N LEU A 90 -4.63 -2.24 -8.53
CA LEU A 90 -5.39 -0.99 -8.50
C LEU A 90 -6.45 -1.00 -7.41
N ARG A 91 -7.21 -2.09 -7.28
CA ARG A 91 -8.24 -2.21 -6.26
C ARG A 91 -7.68 -2.03 -4.86
N GLU A 92 -6.60 -2.72 -4.52
CA GLU A 92 -6.03 -2.67 -3.17
C GLU A 92 -5.45 -1.29 -2.85
N HIS A 93 -4.79 -0.65 -3.81
CA HIS A 93 -4.29 0.72 -3.63
C HIS A 93 -5.43 1.74 -3.48
N LEU A 94 -6.50 1.62 -4.27
CA LEU A 94 -7.67 2.49 -4.18
C LEU A 94 -8.36 2.34 -2.81
N LYS A 95 -8.60 1.11 -2.36
CA LYS A 95 -9.16 0.83 -1.03
C LYS A 95 -8.29 1.42 0.08
N SER A 96 -6.96 1.21 0.01
CA SER A 96 -6.03 1.76 0.99
C SER A 96 -6.09 3.30 1.04
N ARG A 97 -6.21 3.95 -0.11
CA ARG A 97 -6.28 5.41 -0.19
C ARG A 97 -7.56 5.97 0.41
N ILE A 98 -8.70 5.28 0.21
CA ILE A 98 -9.98 5.63 0.85
C ILE A 98 -9.84 5.63 2.38
N VAL A 99 -9.23 4.59 2.94
CA VAL A 99 -9.01 4.48 4.39
C VAL A 99 -8.13 5.62 4.90
N GLU A 100 -7.01 5.91 4.21
CA GLU A 100 -6.11 7.00 4.57
C GLU A 100 -6.83 8.36 4.57
N LEU A 101 -7.62 8.65 3.54
CA LEU A 101 -8.35 9.92 3.44
C LEU A 101 -9.41 10.07 4.53
N ARG A 102 -10.17 9.01 4.83
CA ARG A 102 -11.14 9.01 5.94
C ARG A 102 -10.46 9.31 7.27
N GLN A 103 -9.36 8.62 7.58
CA GLN A 103 -8.58 8.87 8.79
C GLN A 103 -8.07 10.31 8.89
N ARG A 104 -7.72 10.95 7.77
CA ARG A 104 -7.31 12.36 7.76
C ARG A 104 -8.48 13.31 7.99
N ILE A 105 -9.63 13.03 7.38
CA ILE A 105 -10.85 13.82 7.53
C ILE A 105 -11.37 13.77 8.96
N ASP A 106 -11.30 12.61 9.61
CA ASP A 106 -11.82 12.38 10.96
C ASP A 106 -10.91 12.91 12.07
N ARG A 107 -9.68 13.37 11.75
CA ARG A 107 -8.83 14.02 12.73
C ARG A 107 -9.40 15.39 13.10
N PRO A 108 -9.66 15.66 14.39
CA PRO A 108 -10.13 16.98 14.82
C PRO A 108 -9.10 18.03 14.44
N LYS A 109 -9.57 19.17 13.92
CA LYS A 109 -8.70 20.34 13.66
C LYS A 109 -7.98 20.68 14.97
N ARG A 110 -6.64 20.69 14.95
CA ARG A 110 -5.87 21.32 16.03
C ARG A 110 -6.26 22.79 16.06
N ILE A 111 -7.09 23.17 17.03
CA ILE A 111 -7.26 24.57 17.40
C ILE A 111 -5.94 24.95 18.09
N THR A 112 -5.05 25.61 17.35
CA THR A 112 -3.95 26.34 17.99
C THR A 112 -4.59 27.48 18.78
N PRO A 113 -4.34 27.63 20.09
CA PRO A 113 -4.77 28.80 20.83
C PRO A 113 -4.05 30.00 20.19
N ALA A 114 -4.80 30.82 19.45
CA ALA A 114 -4.31 32.11 19.04
C ALA A 114 -4.07 32.91 20.32
N THR A 115 -2.86 33.45 20.45
CA THR A 115 -2.42 34.42 21.45
C THR A 115 -3.55 35.37 21.82
N GLN A 116 -4.10 35.16 23.01
CA GLN A 116 -5.11 36.02 23.60
C GLN A 116 -4.39 37.29 24.07
N ARG A 117 -4.30 38.29 23.18
CA ARG A 117 -3.98 39.66 23.59
C ARG A 117 -5.16 40.14 24.43
N MET A 118 -4.86 40.36 25.71
CA MET A 118 -5.73 41.05 26.65
C MET A 118 -6.13 42.41 26.07
N HIS A 119 -7.42 42.59 25.83
CA HIS A 119 -8.06 43.87 26.03
C HIS A 119 -9.30 43.63 26.89
N HIS A 120 -9.18 44.05 28.15
CA HIS A 120 -10.32 44.25 29.03
C HIS A 120 -11.25 45.29 28.42
N SER A 121 -12.53 44.98 28.29
CA SER A 121 -13.60 45.94 28.57
C SER A 121 -14.92 45.24 28.84
N ALA A 122 -15.71 45.87 29.69
CA ALA A 122 -16.69 45.31 30.61
C ALA A 122 -18.09 45.05 30.03
N TYR A 123 -18.89 44.34 30.85
CA TYR A 123 -20.33 44.54 31.10
C TYR A 123 -21.34 43.51 30.55
N SER A 124 -21.71 42.62 31.48
CA SER A 124 -23.01 42.01 31.88
C SER A 124 -24.10 41.48 30.90
N PRO A 125 -24.89 40.48 31.35
CA PRO A 125 -25.63 39.53 30.51
C PRO A 125 -27.16 39.73 30.52
N THR A 126 -27.86 39.26 29.47
CA THR A 126 -29.27 38.82 29.59
C THR A 126 -29.65 37.75 28.54
N SER A 127 -30.51 36.83 29.01
CA SER A 127 -31.37 35.84 28.33
C SER A 127 -30.71 34.83 27.38
N GLU A 128 -30.52 33.59 27.81
CA GLU A 128 -31.53 32.50 27.71
C GLU A 128 -32.06 32.30 26.29
N ASN A 129 -31.59 31.23 25.63
CA ASN A 129 -32.50 30.23 25.08
C ASN A 129 -31.81 28.87 24.97
N HIS A 130 -32.47 27.91 25.62
CA HIS A 130 -32.25 26.47 25.63
C HIS A 130 -32.19 25.88 24.21
N PHE A 131 -31.26 24.94 23.95
CA PHE A 131 -31.60 23.58 23.46
C PHE A 131 -30.43 22.62 23.76
N PRO A 132 -30.69 21.36 24.17
CA PRO A 132 -29.72 20.53 24.85
C PRO A 132 -29.08 19.51 23.91
N TYR A 133 -27.76 19.57 23.76
CA TYR A 133 -26.94 18.40 23.43
C TYR A 133 -25.76 18.33 24.39
N GLN A 134 -26.01 17.69 25.54
CA GLN A 134 -24.96 17.27 26.46
C GLN A 134 -24.15 16.15 25.77
N VAL A 135 -23.07 16.51 25.08
CA VAL A 135 -22.04 15.53 24.74
C VAL A 135 -21.28 15.23 26.02
N LYS A 136 -21.56 14.07 26.63
CA LYS A 136 -20.73 13.50 27.70
C LYS A 136 -19.34 13.19 27.14
N THR A 137 -18.44 14.16 27.11
CA THR A 137 -17.02 13.95 26.90
C THR A 137 -16.39 13.59 28.24
N HIS A 138 -16.36 12.29 28.61
CA HIS A 138 -15.39 11.77 29.59
C HIS A 138 -15.29 10.25 29.44
N TYR A 139 -14.42 9.81 28.52
CA TYR A 139 -13.68 8.57 28.68
C TYR A 139 -12.20 8.93 28.62
N PRO A 140 -11.50 9.07 29.76
CA PRO A 140 -10.06 9.06 29.73
C PRO A 140 -9.64 7.62 29.40
N ILE A 141 -9.28 7.36 28.14
CA ILE A 141 -8.53 6.16 27.80
C ILE A 141 -7.15 6.33 28.43
N ARG A 142 -7.00 5.91 29.70
CA ARG A 142 -5.70 5.58 30.26
C ARG A 142 -5.23 4.31 29.55
N VAL A 143 -4.59 4.48 28.40
CA VAL A 143 -3.77 3.40 27.85
C VAL A 143 -2.61 3.25 28.82
N LYS A 144 -2.62 2.17 29.62
CA LYS A 144 -1.45 1.77 30.40
C LYS A 144 -0.28 1.66 29.43
N LYS A 145 0.80 2.39 29.71
CA LYS A 145 2.01 2.48 28.89
C LYS A 145 2.67 1.10 28.66
N ASP A 146 2.26 0.11 29.45
CA ASP A 146 2.82 -1.23 29.49
C ASP A 146 2.03 -2.26 28.65
N ALA A 147 0.89 -1.87 28.04
CA ALA A 147 0.05 -2.75 27.23
C ALA A 147 0.20 -2.57 25.71
N LEU A 148 1.13 -1.72 25.25
CA LEU A 148 1.39 -1.50 23.81
C LEU A 148 2.37 -2.51 23.19
N SER A 149 2.87 -3.47 23.96
CA SER A 149 4.00 -4.32 23.57
C SER A 149 3.61 -5.62 22.85
N GLN A 150 2.34 -5.95 22.69
CA GLN A 150 1.92 -7.28 22.18
C GLN A 150 0.64 -7.26 21.31
N SER A 151 0.22 -6.11 20.78
CA SER A 151 -0.86 -6.13 19.78
C SER A 151 -0.30 -6.58 18.42
N PRO A 152 -0.99 -7.51 17.71
CA PRO A 152 -0.58 -7.92 16.38
C PRO A 152 -0.43 -6.69 15.47
N LEU A 153 0.67 -6.63 14.71
CA LEU A 153 0.90 -5.51 13.80
C LEU A 153 -0.29 -5.38 12.83
N PRO A 154 -0.86 -4.17 12.67
CA PRO A 154 -1.89 -3.96 11.66
C PRO A 154 -1.39 -4.42 10.28
N ARG A 155 -2.24 -5.11 9.51
CA ARG A 155 -1.86 -5.71 8.22
C ARG A 155 -1.14 -4.75 7.27
N PHE A 156 -1.54 -3.47 7.23
CA PHE A 156 -0.88 -2.48 6.38
C PHE A 156 0.58 -2.22 6.81
N GLU A 157 0.84 -2.22 8.12
CA GLU A 157 2.16 -2.00 8.69
C GLU A 157 3.03 -3.24 8.50
N LEU A 158 2.46 -4.44 8.66
CA LEU A 158 3.11 -5.70 8.32
C LEU A 158 3.58 -5.71 6.86
N ILE A 159 2.68 -5.45 5.91
CA ILE A 159 3.03 -5.43 4.48
C ILE A 159 4.07 -4.34 4.19
N ARG A 160 3.97 -3.17 4.84
CA ARG A 160 4.97 -2.11 4.73
C ARG A 160 6.34 -2.60 5.18
N ARG A 161 6.43 -3.32 6.31
CA ARG A 161 7.69 -3.90 6.79
C ARG A 161 8.24 -4.92 5.81
N LEU A 162 7.45 -5.92 5.41
CA LEU A 162 7.85 -6.96 4.45
C LEU A 162 8.38 -6.38 3.13
N LYS A 163 7.77 -5.30 2.63
CA LYS A 163 8.20 -4.57 1.43
C LYS A 163 9.50 -3.76 1.60
N ASN A 164 9.97 -3.53 2.82
CA ASN A 164 11.19 -2.77 3.09
C ASN A 164 12.28 -3.63 3.76
N MET A 165 12.11 -4.95 3.74
CA MET A 165 13.09 -5.91 4.23
C MET A 165 14.25 -6.14 3.26
N GLU A 166 15.27 -6.82 3.75
CA GLU A 166 16.32 -7.39 2.92
C GLU A 166 16.02 -8.87 2.66
N TYR A 167 16.22 -9.31 1.42
CA TYR A 167 16.07 -10.70 1.01
C TYR A 167 17.39 -11.19 0.41
N THR A 168 17.80 -12.39 0.79
CA THR A 168 19.01 -13.03 0.25
C THR A 168 18.60 -14.00 -0.85
N ILE A 169 19.06 -13.77 -2.07
CA ILE A 169 18.80 -14.61 -3.25
C ILE A 169 20.16 -14.96 -3.84
N GLU A 170 20.44 -16.26 -4.02
CA GLU A 170 21.70 -16.76 -4.61
C GLU A 170 22.95 -16.16 -3.93
N GLY A 171 22.92 -16.01 -2.60
CA GLY A 171 24.02 -15.44 -1.81
C GLY A 171 24.17 -13.91 -1.88
N LYS A 172 23.37 -13.22 -2.70
CA LYS A 172 23.34 -11.75 -2.78
C LYS A 172 22.19 -11.19 -1.96
N ARG A 173 22.44 -10.05 -1.30
CA ARG A 173 21.47 -9.36 -0.44
C ARG A 173 20.81 -8.21 -1.18
N TYR A 174 19.48 -8.18 -1.15
CA TYR A 174 18.66 -7.20 -1.82
C TYR A 174 17.78 -6.48 -0.81
N ARG A 175 18.19 -5.28 -0.40
CA ARG A 175 17.34 -4.37 0.39
C ARG A 175 16.26 -3.80 -0.54
N LEU A 176 15.01 -4.10 -0.23
CA LEU A 176 13.88 -3.52 -0.93
C LEU A 176 13.51 -2.17 -0.32
N TYR A 177 13.07 -1.25 -1.16
CA TYR A 177 12.44 0.01 -0.78
C TYR A 177 11.05 0.04 -1.39
N ASN A 178 10.02 0.06 -0.55
CA ASN A 178 8.62 -0.04 -0.95
C ASN A 178 8.29 -1.24 -1.86
N GLY A 179 9.02 -2.33 -1.70
CA GLY A 179 8.80 -3.59 -2.39
C GLY A 179 9.63 -3.75 -3.64
N ARG A 180 10.59 -2.87 -3.92
CA ARG A 180 11.45 -2.96 -5.10
C ARG A 180 12.92 -2.70 -4.78
N TYR A 181 13.78 -3.45 -5.43
CA TYR A 181 15.18 -3.14 -5.67
C TYR A 181 15.41 -3.10 -7.18
N HIS A 182 16.21 -2.17 -7.67
CA HIS A 182 16.53 -2.05 -9.09
C HIS A 182 18.00 -1.68 -9.28
N ASN A 183 18.65 -2.35 -10.22
CA ASN A 183 19.99 -2.03 -10.69
C ASN A 183 19.92 -1.77 -12.19
N SER A 184 19.99 -0.50 -12.59
CA SER A 184 19.86 -0.10 -14.00
C SER A 184 21.06 -0.54 -14.86
N ALA A 185 22.24 -0.71 -14.27
CA ALA A 185 23.43 -1.14 -15.03
C ALA A 185 23.34 -2.61 -15.45
N GLU A 186 22.71 -3.44 -14.62
CA GLU A 186 22.50 -4.86 -14.89
C GLU A 186 21.11 -5.15 -15.47
N TYR A 187 20.27 -4.13 -15.65
CA TYR A 187 18.83 -4.27 -15.95
C TYR A 187 18.09 -5.20 -14.97
N ALA A 188 18.65 -5.41 -13.78
CA ALA A 188 18.17 -6.36 -12.80
C ALA A 188 17.17 -5.70 -11.84
N TYR A 189 16.22 -6.47 -11.34
CA TYR A 189 15.32 -6.03 -10.28
C TYR A 189 14.89 -7.18 -9.37
N VAL A 190 14.48 -6.79 -8.16
CA VAL A 190 13.81 -7.67 -7.20
C VAL A 190 12.53 -6.99 -6.76
N ASP A 191 11.40 -7.67 -6.94
CA ASP A 191 10.09 -7.16 -6.56
C ASP A 191 9.46 -8.05 -5.48
N PHE A 192 8.98 -7.43 -4.41
CA PHE A 192 8.09 -8.09 -3.46
C PHE A 192 6.79 -8.44 -4.19
N GLY A 193 6.44 -9.72 -4.19
CA GLY A 193 5.19 -10.19 -4.76
C GLY A 193 4.04 -9.97 -3.79
N ARG A 194 3.79 -10.95 -2.93
CA ARG A 194 2.70 -10.89 -1.95
C ARG A 194 2.98 -11.72 -0.70
N LEU A 195 2.28 -11.38 0.37
CA LEU A 195 2.06 -12.26 1.51
C LEU A 195 1.06 -13.35 1.08
N LEU A 196 1.48 -14.61 1.12
CA LEU A 196 0.67 -15.76 0.72
C LEU A 196 -0.18 -16.29 1.87
N THR A 197 0.47 -16.53 3.01
CA THR A 197 -0.15 -17.10 4.20
C THR A 197 0.69 -16.78 5.43
N SER A 198 0.15 -17.05 6.62
CA SER A 198 0.81 -16.81 7.90
C SER A 198 0.47 -17.91 8.89
N GLY A 199 1.39 -18.18 9.81
CA GLY A 199 1.28 -19.23 10.82
C GLY A 199 2.63 -19.49 11.46
N ASP A 200 2.63 -20.16 12.59
CA ASP A 200 3.83 -20.52 13.34
C ASP A 200 4.61 -21.62 12.58
N MET A 201 5.82 -21.28 12.10
CA MET A 201 6.65 -22.15 11.27
C MET A 201 7.81 -22.77 12.05
N ASP A 202 8.32 -22.12 13.09
CA ASP A 202 9.43 -22.63 13.92
C ASP A 202 8.99 -23.13 15.31
N GLY A 203 7.72 -22.96 15.67
CA GLY A 203 7.13 -23.47 16.91
C GLY A 203 7.38 -22.57 18.12
N ASP A 204 7.80 -21.32 17.92
CA ASP A 204 8.07 -20.38 19.00
C ASP A 204 6.82 -19.65 19.53
N GLY A 205 5.69 -19.84 18.84
CA GLY A 205 4.38 -19.26 19.17
C GLY A 205 4.14 -17.85 18.60
N ASP A 206 5.14 -17.22 17.98
CA ASP A 206 4.95 -16.02 17.16
C ASP A 206 4.40 -16.41 15.77
N THR A 207 3.80 -15.44 15.08
CA THR A 207 3.23 -15.69 13.73
C THR A 207 4.26 -15.38 12.67
N ASP A 208 4.62 -16.38 11.88
CA ASP A 208 5.49 -16.22 10.72
C ASP A 208 4.71 -16.00 9.43
N TYR A 209 5.44 -15.63 8.38
CA TYR A 209 4.85 -15.18 7.13
C TYR A 209 5.50 -15.87 5.94
N VAL A 210 4.69 -16.44 5.07
CA VAL A 210 5.15 -16.98 3.79
C VAL A 210 4.93 -15.92 2.72
N VAL A 211 6.01 -15.50 2.06
CA VAL A 211 5.97 -14.43 1.06
C VAL A 211 6.60 -14.87 -0.25
N THR A 212 6.22 -14.19 -1.33
CA THR A 212 6.87 -14.34 -2.63
C THR A 212 7.68 -13.10 -2.96
N VAL A 213 8.83 -13.33 -3.57
CA VAL A 213 9.71 -12.29 -4.12
C VAL A 213 10.07 -12.71 -5.54
N TYR A 214 10.01 -11.80 -6.50
CA TYR A 214 10.36 -12.05 -7.89
C TYR A 214 11.73 -11.46 -8.19
N PHE A 215 12.57 -12.22 -8.88
CA PHE A 215 13.89 -11.80 -9.31
C PHE A 215 13.99 -11.82 -10.83
N ASN A 216 14.63 -10.79 -11.38
CA ASN A 216 15.09 -10.73 -12.75
C ASN A 216 16.54 -10.24 -12.74
N GLY A 217 17.45 -11.03 -13.31
CA GLY A 217 18.88 -10.73 -13.37
C GLY A 217 19.33 -9.96 -14.61
N GLY A 218 18.44 -9.24 -15.30
CA GLY A 218 18.73 -8.48 -16.53
C GLY A 218 18.25 -9.13 -17.83
N GLY A 219 17.70 -10.33 -17.77
CA GLY A 219 17.15 -11.06 -18.92
C GLY A 219 15.64 -10.89 -19.08
N SER A 220 15.01 -11.78 -19.86
CA SER A 220 13.55 -11.81 -20.02
C SER A 220 12.82 -12.63 -18.93
N GLY A 221 13.55 -13.48 -18.20
CA GLY A 221 13.02 -14.36 -17.16
C GLY A 221 12.52 -13.62 -15.92
N ILE A 222 11.55 -14.20 -15.22
CA ILE A 222 11.04 -13.69 -13.95
C ILE A 222 10.95 -14.89 -13.01
N PHE A 223 11.90 -15.00 -12.09
CA PHE A 223 12.05 -16.14 -11.20
C PHE A 223 11.36 -15.85 -9.88
N PRO A 224 10.29 -16.59 -9.53
CA PRO A 224 9.67 -16.47 -8.22
C PRO A 224 10.52 -17.21 -7.18
N TYR A 225 10.69 -16.58 -6.03
CA TYR A 225 11.33 -17.12 -4.84
C TYR A 225 10.32 -17.14 -3.70
N LEU A 226 10.28 -18.27 -2.99
CA LEU A 226 9.45 -18.46 -1.80
C LEU A 226 10.30 -18.28 -0.55
N PHE A 227 9.85 -17.43 0.37
CA PHE A 227 10.52 -17.18 1.64
C PHE A 227 9.58 -17.49 2.81
N VAL A 228 10.16 -17.96 3.91
CA VAL A 228 9.57 -17.80 5.24
C VAL A 228 10.21 -16.57 5.86
N VAL A 229 9.37 -15.68 6.40
CA VAL A 229 9.79 -14.53 7.18
C VAL A 229 9.34 -14.77 8.61
N PHE A 230 10.32 -14.95 9.47
CA PHE A 230 10.13 -15.19 10.89
C PHE A 230 9.88 -13.88 11.62
N GLN A 231 9.03 -13.96 12.64
CA GLN A 231 8.82 -12.85 13.58
C GLN A 231 9.32 -13.25 14.96
N ASP A 232 10.42 -12.64 15.42
CA ASP A 232 10.89 -12.80 16.81
C ASP A 232 10.74 -11.45 17.51
N LYS A 233 9.81 -11.37 18.47
CA LYS A 233 9.64 -10.19 19.36
C LYS A 233 9.53 -8.86 18.59
N GLY A 234 8.87 -8.89 17.44
CA GLY A 234 8.63 -7.72 16.58
C GLY A 234 9.75 -7.36 15.62
N THR A 235 10.85 -8.12 15.60
CA THR A 235 11.89 -8.10 14.55
C THR A 235 11.58 -9.17 13.50
N PHE A 236 11.90 -8.87 12.24
CA PHE A 236 11.66 -9.76 11.12
C PHE A 236 12.99 -10.18 10.48
N PHE A 237 13.14 -11.46 10.17
CA PHE A 237 14.24 -12.00 9.37
C PHE A 237 13.73 -13.07 8.42
N SER A 238 14.41 -13.27 7.29
CA SER A 238 13.99 -14.22 6.26
C SER A 238 14.85 -15.48 6.26
N SER A 239 14.25 -16.60 5.86
CA SER A 239 14.98 -17.80 5.47
C SER A 239 15.81 -17.55 4.20
N LEU A 240 16.72 -18.46 3.86
CA LEU A 240 17.13 -18.64 2.48
C LEU A 240 15.94 -19.20 1.68
N PRO A 241 15.73 -18.74 0.43
CA PRO A 241 14.51 -19.03 -0.28
C PRO A 241 14.56 -20.39 -0.99
N ALA A 242 13.37 -20.91 -1.27
CA ALA A 242 13.21 -21.90 -2.32
C ALA A 242 13.03 -21.17 -3.66
N SER A 243 13.79 -21.57 -4.69
CA SER A 243 13.53 -21.14 -6.06
C SER A 243 12.33 -21.88 -6.64
N LEU A 244 11.52 -21.16 -7.41
CA LEU A 244 10.47 -21.73 -8.25
C LEU A 244 10.87 -21.58 -9.72
N PRO A 245 10.35 -22.44 -10.61
CA PRO A 245 10.61 -22.33 -12.05
C PRO A 245 10.20 -20.96 -12.62
N ASP A 246 10.86 -20.55 -13.71
CA ASP A 246 10.60 -19.29 -14.40
C ASP A 246 9.10 -19.06 -14.67
N ARG A 247 8.60 -17.86 -14.33
CA ARG A 247 7.21 -17.42 -14.48
C ARG A 247 6.15 -18.32 -13.83
N SER A 248 6.51 -19.16 -12.86
CA SER A 248 5.53 -19.95 -12.11
C SER A 248 4.47 -19.06 -11.45
N LYS A 249 3.20 -19.43 -11.56
CA LYS A 249 2.06 -18.73 -10.96
C LYS A 249 1.63 -19.46 -9.71
N ILE A 250 1.71 -18.80 -8.57
CA ILE A 250 1.26 -19.39 -7.31
C ILE A 250 -0.24 -19.17 -7.16
N ASP A 251 -1.00 -20.25 -7.02
CA ASP A 251 -2.45 -20.20 -6.82
C ASP A 251 -2.78 -19.99 -5.35
N SER A 252 -2.22 -20.83 -4.48
CA SER A 252 -2.47 -20.80 -3.03
C SER A 252 -1.30 -21.36 -2.22
N ALA A 253 -1.25 -21.00 -0.93
CA ALA A 253 -0.34 -21.59 0.04
C ALA A 253 -1.04 -21.77 1.38
N THR A 254 -0.76 -22.88 2.06
CA THR A 254 -1.24 -23.13 3.43
C THR A 254 -0.13 -23.67 4.29
N ILE A 255 -0.20 -23.42 5.60
CA ILE A 255 0.73 -24.00 6.58
C ILE A 255 0.03 -25.17 7.27
N ARG A 256 0.71 -26.33 7.31
CA ARG A 256 0.28 -27.57 7.97
C ARG A 256 1.50 -28.26 8.59
N ASP A 257 1.47 -28.45 9.91
CA ASP A 257 2.55 -29.10 10.67
C ASP A 257 3.96 -28.53 10.34
N SER A 258 4.07 -27.20 10.37
CA SER A 258 5.27 -26.43 10.02
C SER A 258 5.81 -26.71 8.61
N LYS A 259 4.91 -27.11 7.70
CA LYS A 259 5.20 -27.26 6.27
C LYS A 259 4.32 -26.30 5.47
N ILE A 260 4.86 -25.79 4.36
CA ILE A 260 4.12 -25.00 3.41
C ILE A 260 3.63 -25.93 2.31
N VAL A 261 2.32 -26.06 2.15
CA VAL A 261 1.69 -26.72 1.01
C VAL A 261 1.35 -25.66 -0.02
N LEU A 262 2.07 -25.66 -1.14
CA LEU A 262 1.99 -24.68 -2.21
C LEU A 262 1.32 -25.28 -3.45
N SER A 263 0.21 -24.67 -3.89
CA SER A 263 -0.37 -24.96 -5.20
C SER A 263 0.09 -23.91 -6.21
N LEU A 264 0.60 -24.35 -7.35
CA LEU A 264 1.14 -23.47 -8.38
C LEU A 264 0.97 -24.06 -9.79
N ILE A 265 1.07 -23.19 -10.79
CA ILE A 265 1.22 -23.52 -12.20
C ILE A 265 2.65 -23.22 -12.60
N GLU A 266 3.36 -24.22 -13.10
CA GLU A 266 4.76 -24.12 -13.56
C GLU A 266 4.90 -24.52 -15.03
N PRO A 267 6.03 -24.21 -15.69
CA PRO A 267 6.27 -24.62 -17.06
C PRO A 267 6.37 -26.15 -17.19
N GLY A 268 5.60 -26.72 -18.11
CA GLY A 268 5.78 -28.08 -18.61
C GLY A 268 6.89 -28.18 -19.68
N PRO A 269 7.31 -29.40 -20.04
CA PRO A 269 8.42 -29.62 -20.98
C PRO A 269 8.15 -29.09 -22.39
N ASN A 270 6.88 -28.92 -22.77
CA ASN A 270 6.45 -28.43 -24.08
C ASN A 270 5.85 -27.02 -24.03
N ASP A 271 5.86 -26.35 -22.87
CA ASP A 271 5.28 -25.03 -22.73
C ASP A 271 6.19 -23.96 -23.36
N PRO A 272 5.62 -22.98 -24.09
CA PRO A 272 6.35 -21.76 -24.41
C PRO A 272 6.74 -21.03 -23.12
N GLY A 273 7.92 -20.40 -23.10
CA GLY A 273 8.45 -19.74 -21.88
C GLY A 273 7.51 -18.70 -21.24
N CYS A 274 6.58 -18.10 -21.99
CA CYS A 274 5.59 -17.15 -21.46
C CYS A 274 4.47 -17.78 -20.63
N CYS A 275 4.23 -19.08 -20.81
CA CYS A 275 2.88 -19.62 -20.74
C CYS A 275 2.87 -20.98 -20.02
N PRO A 276 3.16 -20.99 -18.71
CA PRO A 276 3.12 -22.21 -17.91
C PRO A 276 1.70 -22.78 -17.83
N SER A 277 1.59 -24.11 -17.91
CA SER A 277 0.32 -24.84 -17.94
C SER A 277 0.21 -25.97 -16.91
N LEU A 278 1.33 -26.38 -16.30
CA LEU A 278 1.37 -27.57 -15.44
C LEU A 278 1.01 -27.23 -13.99
N HIS A 279 -0.16 -27.70 -13.54
CA HIS A 279 -0.55 -27.60 -12.13
C HIS A 279 0.25 -28.57 -11.27
N ARG A 280 0.83 -28.06 -10.18
CA ARG A 280 1.57 -28.83 -9.18
C ARG A 280 1.15 -28.46 -7.77
N THR A 281 1.37 -29.42 -6.88
CA THR A 281 1.46 -29.17 -5.44
C THR A 281 2.89 -29.48 -5.03
N ARG A 282 3.51 -28.53 -4.32
CA ARG A 282 4.84 -28.68 -3.73
C ARG A 282 4.76 -28.46 -2.22
N ILE A 283 5.53 -29.21 -1.45
CA ILE A 283 5.59 -29.10 0.00
C ILE A 283 6.99 -28.66 0.40
N TYR A 284 7.07 -27.59 1.17
CA TYR A 284 8.32 -27.02 1.65
C TYR A 284 8.41 -27.07 3.17
N ARG A 285 9.64 -27.13 3.68
CA ARG A 285 9.96 -27.02 5.10
C ARG A 285 11.26 -26.25 5.27
N VAL A 286 11.38 -25.50 6.36
CA VAL A 286 12.65 -24.87 6.73
C VAL A 286 13.56 -25.92 7.38
N ILE A 287 14.76 -26.10 6.82
CA ILE A 287 15.81 -26.97 7.34
C ILE A 287 17.04 -26.09 7.61
N GLY A 288 17.35 -25.89 8.90
CA GLY A 288 18.33 -24.89 9.30
C GLY A 288 17.82 -23.50 8.95
N GLN A 289 18.43 -22.85 7.95
CA GLN A 289 17.98 -21.55 7.43
C GLN A 289 17.37 -21.65 6.02
N GLU A 290 17.41 -22.82 5.39
CA GLU A 290 16.99 -22.99 4.00
C GLU A 290 15.54 -23.48 3.91
N LEU A 291 14.74 -22.85 3.05
CA LEU A 291 13.44 -23.39 2.70
C LEU A 291 13.61 -24.47 1.62
N SER A 292 13.51 -25.73 2.02
CA SER A 292 13.77 -26.87 1.14
C SER A 292 12.47 -27.51 0.65
N LEU A 293 12.46 -27.92 -0.62
CA LEU A 293 11.41 -28.76 -1.20
C LEU A 293 11.53 -30.18 -0.61
N ILE A 294 10.44 -30.71 -0.07
CA ILE A 294 10.39 -32.07 0.49
C ILE A 294 9.39 -32.98 -0.22
N TYR A 295 8.54 -32.43 -1.11
CA TYR A 295 7.65 -33.17 -2.01
C TYR A 295 7.21 -32.28 -3.17
#